data_AF-A0A942J5R4-F1
#
_entry.id   AF-A0A942J5R4-F1
#
_cell.length_a   1.000
_cell.length_b   1.000
_cell.length_c   1.000
_cell.angle_alpha   90.00
_cell.angle_beta   90.00
_cell.angle_gamma   90.00
#
_symmetry.space_group_name_H-M   'P 1'
#
loop_
_entity.id
_entity.type
_entity.pdbx_description
1 polymer ?
#
loop_
_entity_poly.entity_id
_entity_poly.type
_entity_poly.pdbx_seq_one_letter_code
_entity_poly.pdbx_strand_id
1 'polypeptide(L)' 'MVKGPFARFKGHEQVVFGSDDETGLKCIIALHSTRLGPALGGTRFYPYASEDEALTDVLRLSRAMSYKAACAG' A
#
# COMPACT_ATOMS: atom_id res chain seq x y z
N MET A 1 -17.44 -10.97 -6.85
CA MET A 1 -16.40 -11.26 -7.85
C MET A 1 -15.58 -9.98 -8.02
N VAL A 2 -14.39 -9.89 -7.39
CA VAL A 2 -13.60 -8.64 -7.37
C VAL A 2 -13.04 -8.38 -8.78
N LYS A 3 -13.71 -7.55 -9.57
CA LYS A 3 -13.19 -6.94 -10.81
C LYS A 3 -12.79 -5.51 -10.47
N GLY A 4 -11.49 -5.23 -10.50
CA GLY A 4 -10.87 -3.96 -10.14
C GLY A 4 -9.35 -4.14 -9.97
N PRO A 5 -8.57 -3.06 -9.80
CA PRO A 5 -7.10 -3.08 -9.69
C PRO A 5 -6.56 -4.03 -8.59
N PHE A 6 -7.39 -4.35 -7.59
CA PHE A 6 -7.11 -5.32 -6.53
C PHE A 6 -7.03 -6.79 -6.99
N ALA A 7 -7.52 -7.12 -8.19
CA ALA A 7 -7.55 -8.51 -8.67
C ALA A 7 -6.15 -9.15 -8.75
N ARG A 8 -5.12 -8.34 -8.96
CA ARG A 8 -3.72 -8.79 -9.10
C ARG A 8 -2.97 -8.90 -7.77
N PHE A 9 -3.49 -8.32 -6.69
CA PHE A 9 -2.87 -8.26 -5.38
C PHE A 9 -3.80 -8.88 -4.33
N LYS A 10 -3.79 -10.21 -4.25
CA LYS A 10 -4.48 -10.94 -3.20
C LYS A 10 -3.58 -11.08 -1.97
N GLY A 11 -4.14 -10.84 -0.78
CA GLY A 11 -3.46 -11.12 0.50
C GLY A 11 -3.16 -9.90 1.37
N HIS A 12 -3.43 -8.68 0.90
CA HIS A 12 -3.35 -7.50 1.77
C HIS A 12 -4.47 -7.51 2.80
N GLU A 13 -4.10 -7.29 4.06
CA GLU A 13 -5.03 -7.17 5.19
C GLU A 13 -5.83 -5.86 5.12
N GLN A 14 -5.24 -4.75 4.66
CA GLN A 14 -5.93 -3.47 4.57
C GLN A 14 -5.37 -2.55 3.47
N VAL A 15 -6.26 -1.74 2.89
CA VAL A 15 -5.90 -0.57 2.07
C VAL A 15 -6.74 0.61 2.54
N VAL A 16 -6.10 1.74 2.84
CA VAL A 16 -6.73 2.96 3.32
C VAL A 16 -6.43 4.09 2.35
N PHE A 17 -7.46 4.79 1.92
CA PHE A 17 -7.35 6.01 1.14
C PHE A 17 -7.57 7.19 2.08
N GLY A 18 -6.61 8.11 2.11
CA GLY A 18 -6.69 9.35 2.86
C GLY A 18 -6.74 10.53 1.90
N SER A 19 -7.61 11.49 2.20
CA SER A 19 -7.66 12.78 1.52
C SER A 19 -7.88 13.88 2.55
N ASP A 20 -7.20 15.00 2.36
CA ASP A 20 -7.46 16.23 3.10
C ASP A 20 -7.55 17.39 2.11
N ASP A 21 -8.72 18.01 2.04
CA ASP A 21 -9.02 19.03 1.02
C ASP A 21 -8.36 20.38 1.34
N GLU A 22 -8.14 20.70 2.61
CA GLU A 22 -7.48 21.95 3.01
C GLU A 22 -6.02 21.99 2.60
N THR A 23 -5.29 20.89 2.78
CA THR A 23 -3.89 20.76 2.34
C THR A 23 -3.73 20.23 0.92
N GLY A 24 -4.80 19.68 0.32
CA GLY A 24 -4.78 18.98 -0.96
C GLY A 24 -4.10 17.61 -0.90
N LEU A 25 -3.88 17.06 0.29
CA LEU A 25 -3.24 15.77 0.46
C LEU A 25 -4.11 14.66 -0.11
N LYS A 26 -3.49 13.78 -0.89
CA LYS A 26 -4.03 12.47 -1.26
C LYS A 26 -2.98 11.41 -0.95
N CYS A 27 -3.37 10.38 -0.21
CA CYS A 27 -2.48 9.30 0.14
C CYS A 27 -3.18 7.94 0.10
N ILE A 28 -2.40 6.90 -0.13
CA ILE A 28 -2.85 5.52 -0.07
C ILE A 28 -1.90 4.78 0.87
N ILE A 29 -2.46 4.10 1.86
CA ILE A 29 -1.71 3.29 2.81
C ILE A 29 -2.12 1.84 2.56
N ALA A 30 -1.18 0.99 2.17
CA ALA A 30 -1.43 -0.44 2.01
C ALA A 30 -0.71 -1.24 3.10
N LEU A 31 -1.47 -2.07 3.79
CA LEU A 31 -0.98 -2.99 4.81
C LEU A 31 -1.09 -4.41 4.25
N HIS A 32 0.06 -5.02 3.97
CA HIS A 32 0.09 -6.38 3.42
C HIS A 32 -0.09 -7.44 4.51
N SER A 33 0.74 -7.44 5.56
CA SER A 33 0.54 -8.33 6.70
C SER A 33 1.12 -7.79 8.01
N THR A 34 0.44 -8.10 9.12
CA THR A 34 0.87 -7.84 10.51
C THR A 34 1.21 -9.11 11.29
N ARG A 35 1.36 -10.27 10.62
CA ARG A 35 1.52 -11.57 11.28
C ARG A 35 2.76 -11.67 12.20
N LEU A 36 3.83 -10.94 11.90
CA LEU A 36 5.08 -10.93 12.67
C LEU A 36 5.21 -9.70 13.58
N GLY A 37 4.14 -8.91 13.73
CA GLY A 37 4.12 -7.69 14.52
C GLY A 37 3.53 -6.50 13.74
N PRO A 38 3.62 -5.28 14.31
CA PRO A 38 3.15 -4.07 13.65
C PRO A 38 3.79 -3.87 12.27
N ALA A 39 3.00 -3.43 11.29
CA ALA A 39 3.52 -3.16 9.96
C ALA A 39 4.45 -1.93 9.96
N LEU A 40 5.65 -2.10 9.37
CA LEU A 40 6.61 -1.03 9.18
C LEU A 40 6.87 -0.82 7.67
N GLY A 41 6.86 0.44 7.26
CA GLY A 41 7.09 0.85 5.87
C GLY A 41 7.49 2.31 5.78
N GLY A 42 8.15 2.68 4.68
CA GLY A 42 8.48 4.08 4.40
C GLY A 42 7.33 4.80 3.69
N THR A 43 7.30 6.12 3.81
CA THR A 43 6.40 6.99 3.05
C THR A 43 7.08 7.42 1.76
N ARG A 44 6.39 7.29 0.63
CA ARG A 44 6.86 7.76 -0.67
C ARG A 44 5.97 8.89 -1.15
N PHE A 45 6.58 10.03 -1.46
CA PHE A 45 5.93 11.15 -2.14
C PHE A 45 6.40 11.19 -3.59
N TYR A 46 5.51 10.91 -4.54
CA TYR A 46 5.86 10.78 -5.95
C TYR A 46 4.68 11.21 -6.84
N PRO A 47 4.91 11.97 -7.94
CA PRO A 47 3.85 12.42 -8.83
C PRO A 47 3.45 11.31 -9.81
N TYR A 48 2.60 10.38 -9.38
CA TYR A 48 2.04 9.35 -10.26
C TYR A 48 1.10 9.97 -11.31
N ALA A 49 1.04 9.38 -12.50
CA ALA A 49 0.17 9.88 -13.58
C ALA A 49 -1.31 9.59 -13.30
N SER A 50 -1.60 8.59 -12.46
CA SER A 50 -2.96 8.19 -12.08
C SER A 50 -3.01 7.58 -10.67
N GLU A 51 -4.20 7.55 -10.07
CA GLU A 51 -4.44 6.89 -8.78
C GLU A 51 -4.22 5.37 -8.87
N ASP A 52 -4.53 4.74 -10.01
CA ASP A 52 -4.30 3.32 -10.25
C ASP A 52 -2.81 2.95 -10.26
N GLU A 53 -1.95 3.82 -10.78
CA GLU A 53 -0.49 3.65 -10.72
C GLU A 53 0.01 3.74 -9.27
N ALA A 54 -0.47 4.74 -8.52
CA ALA A 54 -0.13 4.90 -7.11
C ALA A 54 -0.59 3.68 -6.28
N LEU A 55 -1.81 3.20 -6.52
CA LEU A 55 -2.39 2.02 -5.88
C LEU A 55 -1.57 0.76 -6.20
N THR A 56 -1.20 0.57 -7.47
CA THR A 56 -0.39 -0.58 -7.90
C THR A 56 0.99 -0.55 -7.23
N ASP A 57 1.63 0.61 -7.14
CA ASP A 57 2.96 0.73 -6.53
C ASP A 57 2.91 0.49 -5.02
N VAL A 58 1.96 1.09 -4.29
CA VAL A 58 1.86 0.91 -2.83
C VAL A 58 1.51 -0.53 -2.45
N LEU A 59 0.68 -1.23 -3.23
CA LEU A 59 0.39 -2.65 -3.03
C LEU A 59 1.63 -3.52 -3.24
N ARG A 60 2.44 -3.21 -4.26
CA ARG A 60 3.70 -3.92 -4.55
C ARG A 60 4.74 -3.68 -3.45
N LEU A 61 4.90 -2.43 -3.00
CA LEU A 61 5.89 -2.04 -1.99
C LEU A 61 5.56 -2.61 -0.61
N SER A 62 4.30 -2.52 -0.18
CA SER A 62 3.87 -3.08 1.12
C SER A 62 4.10 -4.60 1.20
N ARG A 63 3.84 -5.33 0.11
CA ARG A 63 4.17 -6.76 0.03
C ARG A 63 5.67 -7.01 0.12
N ALA A 64 6.47 -6.22 -0.60
CA ALA A 64 7.94 -6.32 -0.53
C ALA A 64 8.46 -6.04 0.89
N MET A 65 7.87 -5.08 1.62
CA MET A 65 8.24 -4.79 3.00
C MET A 65 7.93 -5.93 3.95
N SER A 66 6.79 -6.62 3.82
CA SER A 66 6.51 -7.82 4.63
C SER A 66 7.58 -8.90 4.44
N TYR A 67 8.00 -9.18 3.20
CA TYR A 67 9.06 -10.16 2.96
C TYR A 67 10.42 -9.67 3.44
N LYS A 68 10.74 -8.39 3.21
CA LYS A 68 12.00 -7.80 3.69
C LYS A 68 12.12 -7.90 5.21
N ALA A 69 11.06 -7.58 5.94
CA ALA A 69 11.02 -7.69 7.39
C ALA A 69 11.09 -9.15 7.84
N ALA A 70 10.28 -10.05 7.25
CA ALA A 70 10.31 -11.48 7.59
C ALA A 70 11.67 -12.14 7.37
N CYS A 71 12.42 -11.73 6.34
CA CYS A 71 13.77 -12.21 6.08
C CYS A 71 14.83 -11.58 7.00
N ALA A 72 14.55 -10.44 7.63
CA ALA A 72 15.49 -9.73 8.50
C ALA A 72 15.44 -10.21 9.96
N GLY A 73 14.35 -10.85 10.39
CA GLY A 73 14.12 -11.31 11.76
C GLY A 73 13.61 -10.21 12.67
#